data_AF-A0A957ES24-F1
#
_entry.id   AF-A0A957ES24-F1
#
_cell.length_a   1.000
_cell.length_b   1.000
_cell.length_c   1.000
_cell.angle_alpha   90.00
_cell.angle_beta   90.00
_cell.angle_gamma   90.00
#
_symmetry.space_group_name_H-M   'P 1'
#
loop_
_entity.id
_entity.type
_entity.pdbx_description
1 polymer ?
#
loop_
_entity_poly.entity_id
_entity_poly.type
_entity_poly.pdbx_seq_one_letter_code
_entity_poly.pdbx_strand_id
1 'polypeptide(L)'
;GQHTVNTMPPETVDAFIDHGTVASTLTRDQDEAEEMVAYLDDLSIDFNAITQKLQDDGVQSFSDAFKALMKAIDEKKTALQPA
;
A
#
# COMPACT_ATOMS: atom_id res chain seq x y z
N GLY A 1 13.47 -9.81 -1.97
CA GLY A 1 14.05 -11.18 -1.99
C GLY A 1 13.97 -11.75 -3.40
N GLN A 2 14.23 -13.04 -3.57
CA GLN A 2 14.01 -13.71 -4.85
C GLN A 2 12.51 -13.66 -5.22
N HIS A 3 12.18 -13.51 -6.51
CA HIS A 3 10.80 -13.53 -7.01
C HIS A 3 9.85 -12.44 -6.43
N THR A 4 10.39 -11.33 -5.94
CA THR A 4 9.59 -10.20 -5.40
C THR A 4 9.96 -8.89 -6.09
N VAL A 5 9.02 -7.95 -6.16
CA VAL A 5 9.23 -6.57 -6.57
C VAL A 5 8.74 -5.64 -5.46
N ASN A 6 9.47 -4.55 -5.21
CA ASN A 6 8.99 -3.43 -4.41
C ASN A 6 8.70 -2.26 -5.33
N THR A 7 7.43 -1.84 -5.44
CA THR A 7 7.02 -0.67 -6.22
C THR A 7 7.08 0.56 -5.34
N MET A 8 8.06 1.41 -5.61
CA MET A 8 8.38 2.57 -4.77
C MET A 8 8.04 3.88 -5.48
N PRO A 9 7.49 4.88 -4.76
CA PRO A 9 7.44 6.26 -5.23
C PRO A 9 8.85 6.82 -5.52
N PRO A 10 9.00 7.81 -6.42
CA PRO A 10 10.31 8.39 -6.76
C PRO A 10 11.10 8.88 -5.54
N GLU A 11 10.44 9.51 -4.57
CA GLU A 11 11.08 9.98 -3.33
C GLU A 11 11.71 8.83 -2.51
N THR A 12 11.06 7.67 -2.49
CA THR A 12 11.58 6.48 -1.80
C THR A 12 12.74 5.86 -2.57
N VAL A 13 12.70 5.92 -3.91
CA VAL A 13 13.82 5.50 -4.77
C VAL A 13 15.04 6.39 -4.51
N ASP A 14 14.87 7.71 -4.49
CA ASP A 14 15.94 8.67 -4.24
C ASP A 14 16.57 8.45 -2.85
N ALA A 15 15.74 8.27 -1.81
CA ALA A 15 16.21 7.95 -0.46
C ALA A 15 17.00 6.63 -0.42
N PHE A 16 16.52 5.60 -1.11
CA PHE A 16 17.22 4.32 -1.18
C PHE A 16 18.55 4.41 -1.95
N ILE A 17 18.67 5.28 -2.95
CA ILE A 17 19.92 5.53 -3.66
C ILE A 17 20.93 6.23 -2.75
N ASP A 18 20.50 7.22 -1.98
CA ASP A 18 21.37 8.00 -1.09
C ASP A 18 21.91 7.15 0.08
N HIS A 19 21.03 6.39 0.76
CA HIS A 19 21.40 5.70 2.01
C HIS A 19 20.73 4.33 2.20
N GLY A 20 20.27 3.68 1.14
CA GLY A 20 19.75 2.32 1.20
C GLY A 20 20.85 1.27 1.40
N THR A 21 20.49 0.11 1.96
CA THR A 21 21.38 -1.04 2.08
C THR A 21 20.84 -2.22 1.29
N VAL A 22 21.64 -2.75 0.35
CA VAL A 22 21.28 -3.93 -0.43
C VAL A 22 21.71 -5.19 0.31
N ALA A 23 20.75 -5.98 0.76
CA ALA A 23 20.99 -7.28 1.39
C ALA A 23 19.80 -8.24 1.20
N SER A 24 20.06 -9.55 1.23
CA SER A 24 19.01 -10.58 1.27
C SER A 24 18.37 -10.62 2.66
N THR A 25 17.41 -9.75 2.91
CA THR A 25 16.75 -9.58 4.23
C THR A 25 15.41 -10.30 4.36
N LEU A 26 14.71 -10.54 3.25
CA LEU A 26 13.32 -11.04 3.26
C LEU A 26 13.14 -12.36 4.03
N THR A 27 14.13 -13.26 3.99
CA THR A 27 14.05 -14.58 4.61
C THR A 27 14.81 -14.68 5.94
N ARG A 28 15.32 -13.56 6.45
CA ARG A 28 15.99 -13.51 7.76
C ARG A 28 14.93 -13.51 8.86
N ASP A 29 15.26 -14.12 10.00
CA ASP A 29 14.53 -13.99 11.26
C ASP A 29 13.01 -14.26 11.13
N GLN A 30 12.63 -15.24 10.30
CA GLN A 30 11.22 -15.57 10.05
C GLN A 30 10.50 -16.05 11.32
N ASP A 31 11.17 -16.85 12.14
CA ASP A 31 10.62 -17.32 13.42
C ASP A 31 10.29 -16.12 14.34
N GLU A 32 11.18 -15.13 14.43
CA GLU A 32 10.95 -13.91 15.21
C GLU A 32 9.78 -13.09 14.63
N ALA A 33 9.65 -13.00 13.31
CA ALA A 33 8.53 -12.31 12.67
C ALA A 33 7.18 -12.99 12.98
N GLU A 34 7.13 -14.33 13.00
CA GLU A 34 5.93 -15.09 13.39
C GLU A 34 5.59 -14.88 14.88
N GLU A 35 6.60 -14.89 15.76
CA GLU A 35 6.43 -14.60 17.18
C GLU A 35 5.90 -13.18 17.42
N MET A 36 6.40 -12.17 16.69
CA MET A 36 5.93 -10.80 16.79
C MET A 36 4.45 -10.66 16.42
N VAL A 37 3.99 -11.37 15.37
CA VAL A 37 2.59 -11.37 14.97
C VAL A 37 1.72 -12.05 16.03
N ALA A 38 2.17 -13.17 16.60
CA ALA A 38 1.45 -13.85 17.67
C ALA A 38 1.33 -12.98 18.94
N TYR A 39 2.39 -12.24 19.28
CA TYR A 39 2.44 -11.36 20.46
C TYR A 39 1.45 -10.19 20.40
N LEU A 40 0.90 -9.85 19.23
CA LEU A 40 -0.14 -8.83 19.12
C LEU A 40 -1.40 -9.19 19.93
N ASP A 41 -1.76 -10.49 19.99
CA ASP A 41 -2.92 -10.94 20.75
C ASP A 41 -2.73 -10.76 22.27
N ASP A 42 -1.51 -11.00 22.76
CA ASP A 42 -1.14 -10.74 24.16
C ASP A 42 -1.29 -9.25 24.53
N LEU A 43 -1.15 -8.36 23.55
CA LEU A 43 -1.39 -6.92 23.69
C LEU A 43 -2.86 -6.52 23.44
N SER A 44 -3.75 -7.50 23.27
CA SER A 44 -5.16 -7.30 22.89
C SER A 44 -5.33 -6.54 21.56
N ILE A 45 -4.37 -6.68 20.64
CA ILE A 45 -4.40 -6.12 19.30
C ILE A 45 -4.92 -7.18 18.35
N ASP A 46 -6.17 -7.02 17.89
CA ASP A 46 -6.77 -7.91 16.90
C ASP A 46 -6.23 -7.62 15.49
N PHE A 47 -5.20 -8.38 15.11
CA PHE A 47 -4.58 -8.27 13.79
C PHE A 47 -5.54 -8.57 12.64
N ASN A 48 -6.50 -9.49 12.82
CA ASN A 48 -7.49 -9.83 11.80
C ASN A 48 -8.48 -8.68 11.58
N ALA A 49 -8.97 -8.07 12.67
CA ALA A 49 -9.83 -6.89 12.56
C ALA A 49 -9.13 -5.71 11.88
N ILE A 50 -7.84 -5.49 12.19
CA ILE A 50 -7.04 -4.42 11.56
C ILE A 50 -6.86 -4.68 10.06
N THR A 51 -6.46 -5.89 9.68
CA THR A 51 -6.25 -6.24 8.26
C THR A 51 -7.56 -6.19 7.46
N GLN A 52 -8.68 -6.64 8.03
CA GLN A 52 -10.00 -6.49 7.41
C GLN A 52 -10.36 -5.02 7.20
N LYS A 53 -10.20 -4.18 8.23
CA LYS A 53 -10.47 -2.75 8.12
C LYS A 53 -9.60 -2.08 7.06
N LEU A 54 -8.30 -2.40 6.99
CA LEU A 54 -7.39 -1.86 5.98
C LEU A 54 -7.81 -2.27 4.56
N GLN A 55 -8.28 -3.50 4.38
CA GLN A 55 -8.79 -3.97 3.10
C GLN A 55 -10.05 -3.20 2.68
N ASP A 56 -11.02 -3.05 3.58
CA ASP A 56 -12.27 -2.33 3.31
C ASP A 56 -12.02 -0.85 2.99
N ASP A 57 -11.19 -0.19 3.81
CA ASP A 57 -10.77 1.21 3.61
C ASP A 57 -10.02 1.37 2.26
N GLY A 58 -9.20 0.39 1.88
CA GLY A 58 -8.50 0.34 0.61
C GLY A 58 -9.45 0.25 -0.59
N VAL A 59 -10.41 -0.67 -0.55
CA VAL A 59 -11.43 -0.82 -1.60
C VAL A 59 -12.24 0.47 -1.74
N GLN A 60 -12.65 1.06 -0.63
CA GLN A 60 -13.38 2.32 -0.62
C GLN A 60 -12.56 3.45 -1.25
N SER A 61 -11.28 3.59 -0.86
CA SER A 61 -10.38 4.62 -1.40
C SER A 61 -10.20 4.50 -2.91
N PHE A 62 -10.07 3.27 -3.42
CA PHE A 62 -9.97 3.02 -4.86
C PHE A 62 -11.28 3.34 -5.59
N SER A 63 -12.43 2.98 -5.01
CA SER A 63 -13.76 3.30 -5.56
C SER A 63 -13.94 4.81 -5.70
N ASP A 64 -13.56 5.57 -4.67
CA ASP A 64 -13.72 7.02 -4.66
C ASP A 64 -12.74 7.72 -5.62
N ALA A 65 -11.50 7.25 -5.70
CA ALA A 65 -10.54 7.70 -6.71
C ALA A 65 -11.07 7.48 -8.14
N PHE A 66 -11.71 6.33 -8.40
CA PHE A 66 -12.31 6.04 -9.69
C PHE A 66 -13.51 6.95 -10.01
N LYS A 67 -14.41 7.18 -9.06
CA LYS A 67 -15.52 8.14 -9.23
C LYS A 67 -15.02 9.55 -9.53
N ALA A 68 -13.97 9.98 -8.81
CA ALA A 68 -13.35 11.28 -9.03
C ALA A 68 -12.75 11.39 -10.44
N LEU A 69 -12.07 10.35 -10.92
CA LEU A 69 -11.55 10.27 -12.28
C LEU A 69 -12.67 10.38 -13.32
N MET A 70 -13.74 9.61 -13.18
CA MET A 70 -14.88 9.64 -14.10
C MET A 70 -15.55 11.02 -14.14
N LYS A 71 -15.74 11.64 -12.97
CA LYS A 71 -16.25 13.02 -12.88
C LYS A 71 -15.37 14.01 -13.63
N ALA A 72 -14.04 13.94 -13.45
CA ALA A 72 -13.10 14.81 -14.15
C ALA A 72 -13.17 14.64 -15.68
N ILE A 73 -13.38 13.40 -16.15
CA ILE A 73 -13.57 13.11 -17.58
C ILE A 73 -14.86 13.74 -18.10
N ASP A 74 -15.98 13.60 -17.39
CA ASP A 74 -17.27 14.17 -17.79
C ASP A 74 -17.25 15.71 -17.80
N GLU A 75 -16.60 16.33 -16.82
CA GLU A 75 -16.36 17.78 -16.79
C GLU A 75 -15.55 18.21 -18.01
N LYS A 76 -14.47 17.49 -18.32
CA LYS A 76 -13.62 17.80 -19.47
C LYS A 76 -14.36 17.61 -20.79
N LYS A 77 -15.18 16.57 -20.91
CA LYS A 77 -16.01 16.31 -22.09
C LYS A 77 -16.99 17.46 -22.33
N THR A 78 -17.69 17.90 -21.28
CA THR A 78 -18.65 19.00 -21.36
C THR A 78 -17.97 20.29 -21.79
N ALA A 79 -16.80 20.61 -21.22
CA ALA A 79 -16.04 21.80 -21.57
C ALA A 79 -15.52 21.84 -23.01
N LEU A 80 -15.49 20.70 -23.71
CA LEU A 80 -14.99 20.57 -25.08
C LEU A 80 -16.09 20.43 -26.14
N GLN A 81 -17.38 20.41 -25.75
CA GLN A 81 -18.47 20.36 -26.72
C GLN A 81 -18.64 21.72 -27.42
N PRO A 82 -18.73 21.76 -28.76
CA PRO A 82 -19.06 22.99 -29.48
C PRO A 82 -20.50 23.42 -29.19
N ALA A 83 -20.73 24.73 -29.22
CA ALA A 83 -22.04 25.37 -28.97
C ALA A 83 -23.12 24.94 -29.98
#